data_AF-A0A0M2HDL7-F1
#
_entry.id   AF-A0A0M2HDL7-F1
#
_cell.length_a   1.000
_cell.length_b   1.000
_cell.length_c   1.000
_cell.angle_alpha   90.00
_cell.angle_beta   90.00
_cell.angle_gamma   90.00
#
_symmetry.space_group_name_H-M   'P 1'
#
loop_
_entity.id
_entity.type
_entity.pdbx_description
1 polymer ?
#
loop_
_entity_poly.entity_id
_entity_poly.type
_entity_poly.pdbx_seq_one_letter_code
_entity_poly.pdbx_strand_id
1 'polypeptide(L)'
;MLFIYFAGAVGLVIPHARAHERAEVFSAIYVVNHLAFGVPAIAAGFPIAPLGLNTAVVSYASVIVLVAAVGVFVRAVPAQSASSRRR
;
A
#
# COMPACT_ATOMS: atom_id res chain seq x y z
N MET A 1 -0.33 -9.79 4.48
CA MET A 1 -0.72 -8.49 3.88
C MET A 1 0.47 -7.77 3.23
N LEU A 2 1.56 -7.52 3.97
CA LEU A 2 2.79 -6.86 3.46
C LEU A 2 3.39 -7.51 2.21
N PHE A 3 3.35 -8.85 2.12
CA PHE A 3 3.93 -9.61 1.03
C PHE A 3 3.28 -9.30 -0.33
N ILE A 4 1.97 -9.04 -0.39
CA ILE A 4 1.26 -8.74 -1.63
C ILE A 4 1.65 -7.35 -2.16
N TYR A 5 1.80 -6.37 -1.26
CA TYR A 5 2.24 -5.01 -1.59
C TYR A 5 3.69 -4.98 -2.08
N PHE A 6 4.56 -5.68 -1.34
CA PHE A 6 5.96 -5.83 -1.69
C PHE A 6 6.13 -6.54 -3.04
N ALA A 7 5.50 -7.70 -3.22
CA ALA A 7 5.57 -8.46 -4.46
C ALA A 7 5.00 -7.69 -5.66
N GLY A 8 3.93 -6.90 -5.45
CA GLY A 8 3.39 -6.00 -6.48
C GLY A 8 4.37 -4.90 -6.88
N ALA A 9 5.00 -4.23 -5.91
CA ALA A 9 6.01 -3.19 -6.17
C ALA A 9 7.26 -3.76 -6.86
N VAL A 10 7.75 -4.91 -6.41
CA VAL A 10 8.82 -5.68 -7.07
C VAL A 10 8.42 -6.00 -8.51
N GLY A 11 7.22 -6.54 -8.73
CA GLY A 11 6.73 -6.90 -10.06
C GLY A 11 6.58 -5.73 -11.03
N LEU A 12 6.35 -4.51 -10.54
CA LEU A 12 6.26 -3.28 -11.35
C LEU A 12 7.64 -2.70 -11.68
N VAL A 13 8.55 -2.66 -10.70
CA VAL A 13 9.78 -1.87 -10.79
C VAL A 13 10.99 -2.70 -11.21
N ILE A 14 11.16 -3.92 -10.69
CA ILE A 14 12.34 -4.77 -10.95
C ILE A 14 12.53 -5.15 -12.43
N PRO A 15 11.47 -5.38 -13.24
CA PRO A 15 11.64 -5.65 -14.67
C PRO A 15 12.32 -4.50 -15.45
N HIS A 16 12.24 -3.27 -14.94
CA HIS A 16 12.84 -2.09 -15.56
C HIS A 16 14.28 -1.82 -15.07
N ALA A 17 14.72 -2.50 -14.02
CA ALA A 17 16.05 -2.33 -13.44
C ALA A 17 17.12 -3.15 -14.17
N ARG A 18 18.28 -2.55 -14.42
CA ARG A 18 19.43 -3.27 -15.01
C ARG A 18 19.88 -4.38 -14.08
N ALA A 19 20.43 -5.47 -14.62
CA ALA A 19 20.78 -6.66 -13.83
C ALA A 19 21.64 -6.37 -12.60
N HIS A 20 22.51 -5.36 -12.66
CA HIS A 20 23.38 -4.93 -11.56
C HIS A 20 22.70 -4.02 -10.52
N GLU A 21 21.61 -3.32 -10.87
CA GLU A 21 20.89 -2.38 -9.99
C GLU A 21 19.76 -3.08 -9.20
N ARG A 22 19.41 -4.32 -9.57
CA ARG A 22 18.27 -5.05 -8.97
C ARG A 22 18.38 -5.19 -7.46
N ALA A 23 19.58 -5.37 -6.92
CA ALA A 23 19.79 -5.47 -5.47
C ALA A 23 19.48 -4.15 -4.76
N GLU A 24 19.88 -3.02 -5.35
CA GLU A 24 19.63 -1.68 -4.82
C GLU A 24 18.14 -1.34 -4.88
N VAL A 25 17.50 -1.59 -6.03
CA VAL A 25 16.06 -1.39 -6.21
C VAL A 25 15.25 -2.25 -5.23
N PHE A 26 15.67 -3.49 -5.00
CA PHE A 26 15.00 -4.37 -4.04
C PHE A 26 15.09 -3.83 -2.60
N SER A 27 16.25 -3.31 -2.19
CA SER A 27 16.44 -2.66 -0.89
C SER A 27 15.56 -1.41 -0.75
N ALA A 28 15.52 -0.57 -1.77
CA ALA A 28 14.68 0.63 -1.78
C ALA A 28 13.19 0.29 -1.65
N ILE A 29 12.70 -0.68 -2.41
CA ILE A 29 11.30 -1.17 -2.30
C ILE A 29 11.04 -1.70 -0.89
N TYR A 30 11.97 -2.46 -0.31
CA TYR A 30 11.82 -2.98 1.04
C TYR A 30 11.68 -1.87 2.08
N VAL A 31 12.59 -0.89 2.08
CA VAL A 31 12.59 0.23 3.03
C VAL A 31 11.33 1.09 2.88
N VAL A 32 10.97 1.46 1.65
CA VAL A 32 9.78 2.29 1.38
C VAL A 32 8.52 1.57 1.83
N ASN A 33 8.40 0.28 1.52
CA ASN A 33 7.27 -0.52 1.96
C ASN A 33 7.21 -0.61 3.49
N HIS A 34 8.35 -0.82 4.15
CA HIS A 34 8.40 -0.86 5.62
C HIS A 34 7.94 0.46 6.25
N LEU A 35 8.39 1.59 5.71
CA LEU A 35 8.01 2.92 6.19
C LEU A 35 6.54 3.23 5.95
N ALA A 36 6.01 2.87 4.78
CA ALA A 36 4.61 3.10 4.42
C ALA A 36 3.63 2.40 5.39
N PHE A 37 4.03 1.26 5.96
CA PHE A 37 3.22 0.54 6.96
C PHE A 37 3.57 0.90 8.41
N GLY A 38 4.84 1.14 8.72
CA GLY A 38 5.28 1.44 10.08
C GLY A 38 4.88 2.82 10.56
N VAL A 39 4.98 3.84 9.70
CA VAL A 39 4.69 5.24 10.07
C VAL A 39 3.23 5.43 10.52
N PRO A 40 2.20 4.93 9.79
CA PRO A 40 0.82 5.05 10.24
C PRO A 40 0.53 4.29 11.54
N ALA A 41 1.14 3.12 11.72
CA ALA A 41 0.99 2.32 12.94
C ALA A 41 1.56 3.05 14.17
N ILE A 42 2.73 3.68 14.02
CA ILE A 42 3.34 4.49 15.08
C ILE A 42 2.51 5.77 15.32
N ALA A 43 2.06 6.43 14.25
CA ALA A 43 1.20 7.63 14.33
C ALA A 43 -0.12 7.35 15.08
N ALA A 44 -0.74 6.20 14.83
CA ALA A 44 -1.95 5.77 15.53
C ALA A 44 -1.71 5.43 17.02
N GLY A 45 -0.46 5.20 17.41
CA GLY A 45 -0.07 4.96 18.80
C GLY A 45 -0.07 6.21 19.68
N PHE A 46 0.18 7.39 19.12
CA PHE A 46 0.20 8.66 19.88
C PHE A 46 -1.10 8.98 20.64
N PRO A 47 -2.31 8.83 20.05
CA PRO A 47 -3.55 9.09 20.77
C PRO A 47 -3.88 8.06 21.87
N ILE A 48 -3.14 6.95 21.99
CA ILE A 48 -3.39 5.93 23.04
C ILE A 48 -3.22 6.53 24.44
N ALA A 49 -2.21 7.39 24.64
CA ALA A 49 -1.91 7.98 25.95
C ALA A 49 -3.02 8.93 26.47
N PRO A 50 -3.58 9.85 25.67
CA PRO A 50 -4.66 10.72 26.12
C PRO A 50 -6.09 10.17 25.95
N LEU A 51 -6.36 9.33 24.94
CA LEU A 51 -7.73 8.95 24.54
C LEU A 51 -8.08 7.47 24.77
N GLY A 52 -7.11 6.68 25.24
CA GLY A 52 -7.28 5.25 25.52
C GLY A 52 -7.17 4.36 24.26
N LEU A 53 -6.94 3.07 24.50
CA LEU A 53 -6.66 2.08 23.46
C LEU A 53 -7.83 1.91 22.46
N ASN A 54 -9.08 1.93 22.95
CA ASN A 54 -10.24 1.71 22.10
C ASN A 54 -10.37 2.80 21.01
N THR A 55 -10.26 4.07 21.39
CA THR A 55 -10.31 5.21 20.48
C THR A 55 -9.20 5.16 19.42
N ALA A 56 -7.99 4.78 19.81
CA ALA A 56 -6.85 4.64 18.89
C ALA A 56 -7.07 3.50 17.88
N VAL A 57 -7.55 2.34 18.34
CA VAL A 57 -7.85 1.19 17.46
C VAL A 57 -8.98 1.51 16.49
N VAL A 58 -10.08 2.09 16.98
CA VAL A 58 -11.25 2.44 16.16
C VAL A 58 -10.89 3.51 15.13
N SER A 59 -10.11 4.53 15.50
CA SER A 59 -9.67 5.57 14.55
C SER A 59 -8.76 5.00 13.46
N TYR A 60 -7.79 4.14 13.82
CA TYR A 60 -6.93 3.47 12.85
C TYR A 60 -7.74 2.57 11.89
N ALA A 61 -8.66 1.76 12.42
CA ALA A 61 -9.53 0.92 11.62
C ALA A 61 -10.42 1.74 10.68
N SER A 62 -10.96 2.87 11.15
CA SER A 62 -11.78 3.79 10.34
C SER A 62 -11.00 4.35 9.15
N VAL A 63 -9.75 4.74 9.36
CA VAL A 63 -8.85 5.20 8.29
C VAL A 63 -8.61 4.08 7.27
N ILE A 64 -8.33 2.86 7.70
CA ILE A 64 -8.15 1.71 6.80
C ILE A 64 -9.41 1.46 5.96
N VAL A 65 -10.59 1.47 6.58
CA VAL A 65 -11.87 1.27 5.89
C VAL A 65 -12.12 2.38 4.88
N LEU A 66 -11.84 3.64 5.22
CA LEU A 66 -11.97 4.78 4.32
C LEU A 66 -11.06 4.63 3.09
N VAL A 67 -9.78 4.29 3.30
CA VAL A 67 -8.82 4.08 2.21
C VAL A 67 -9.24 2.91 1.33
N ALA A 68 -9.71 1.80 1.92
CA ALA A 68 -10.22 0.66 1.18
C ALA A 68 -11.46 1.03 0.35
N ALA A 69 -12.40 1.79 0.93
CA ALA A 69 -13.60 2.26 0.24
C ALA A 69 -13.23 3.16 -0.95
N VAL A 70 -12.26 4.06 -0.79
CA VAL A 70 -11.73 4.88 -1.90
C VAL A 70 -11.12 3.99 -2.99
N GLY A 71 -10.31 2.99 -2.62
CA GLY A 71 -9.73 2.05 -3.59
C GLY A 71 -10.80 1.25 -4.36
N VAL A 72 -11.84 0.79 -3.66
CA VAL A 72 -12.99 0.13 -4.28
C VAL A 72 -13.73 1.10 -5.21
N PHE A 73 -13.96 2.34 -4.79
CA PHE A 73 -14.60 3.35 -5.61
C PHE A 73 -13.80 3.65 -6.89
N VAL A 74 -12.48 3.87 -6.78
CA VAL A 74 -11.57 4.09 -7.91
C VAL A 74 -11.59 2.91 -8.89
N ARG A 75 -11.62 1.67 -8.38
CA ARG A 75 -11.70 0.47 -9.23
C ARG A 75 -13.10 0.24 -9.81
N ALA A 76 -14.15 0.62 -9.09
CA ALA A 76 -15.53 0.46 -9.50
C ALA A 76 -15.95 1.47 -10.58
N VAL A 77 -15.23 2.59 -10.72
CA VAL A 77 -15.31 3.45 -11.90
C VAL A 77 -14.75 2.67 -13.08
N PRO A 78 -15.59 2.20 -14.02
CA PRO A 78 -15.14 1.27 -15.05
C PRO A 78 -14.16 1.98 -16.00
N ALA A 79 -12.91 1.51 -16.06
CA ALA A 79 -12.11 1.62 -17.27
C ALA A 79 -12.73 0.72 -18.34
N GLN A 80 -13.85 1.17 -18.91
CA GLN A 80 -14.45 0.59 -20.09
C GLN A 80 -13.55 0.86 -21.30
N SER A 81 -13.44 -0.15 -22.16
CA SER A 81 -12.82 -0.16 -23.50
C SER A 81 -11.32 -0.42 -23.58
N ALA A 82 -10.95 -1.69 -23.70
CA ALA A 82 -9.95 -2.14 -24.68
C ALA A 82 -10.02 -3.67 -24.89
N SER A 83 -11.22 -4.21 -25.17
CA SER A 83 -11.42 -5.63 -25.54
C SER A 83 -11.85 -5.82 -27.00
N SER A 84 -11.34 -4.99 -27.93
CA SER A 84 -11.74 -5.09 -29.36
C SER A 84 -10.58 -4.94 -30.36
N ARG A 85 -9.47 -5.68 -30.19
CA ARG A 85 -8.46 -5.76 -31.27
C ARG A 85 -7.81 -7.12 -31.42
N ARG A 86 -8.65 -8.16 -31.51
CA ARG A 86 -8.25 -9.50 -31.97
C ARG A 86 -9.36 -10.08 -32.86
N ARG A 87 -9.54 -9.47 -34.02
CA ARG A 87 -10.13 -10.08 -35.21
C ARG A 87 -9.18 -9.83 -36.37
#